data_AF-A0A5N5T817-F1
#
_entry.id   AF-A0A5N5T817-F1
#
_cell.length_a   1.000
_cell.length_b   1.000
_cell.length_c   1.000
_cell.angle_alpha   90.00
_cell.angle_beta   90.00
_cell.angle_gamma   90.00
#
_symmetry.space_group_name_H-M   'P 1'
#
loop_
_entity.id
_entity.type
_entity.pdbx_description
1 polymer ?
#
loop_
_entity_poly.entity_id
_entity_poly.type
_entity_poly.pdbx_seq_one_letter_code
_entity_poly.pdbx_strand_id
1 'polypeptide(L)'
;MVPLSVAEILELITHASILDTSGEYKLAIGVLARNSLNSSDYSKKTEEKNEITLVSQCSLSRLHLLPELAKRWEGPLSICVFLLPEEVETGIKILLLLRKCVPDLHHKATFSVVYPLGSSHQPTLKLSFENVSCDEISKLFSKFNRSNYDFGTISYPNNLLRNVARKAVKTDYMFIVDVDMIPSEHLRTRFLAYLKANKLSRERQGNLKNEQEKTVWVVPSYEIDVDAHIPDNKSNLLKLREMGKARPFYQELCWKCQKYTEYDAWERRKPRMNEKETDPLQHLYEVLWRDPWEPFYISKTNVPLYDERFRQYGFNRISQSCILVLYDGAIPDRFRRRLATY
;
A
#
# COMPACT_ATOMS: atom_id res chain seq x y z
N MET A 1 -10.66 15.68 -23.40
CA MET A 1 -9.44 14.86 -23.55
C MET A 1 -9.90 13.41 -23.54
N VAL A 2 -9.60 12.63 -24.58
CA VAL A 2 -10.14 11.27 -24.75
C VAL A 2 -9.32 10.32 -23.85
N PRO A 3 -9.94 9.57 -22.93
CA PRO A 3 -9.22 8.57 -22.15
C PRO A 3 -8.74 7.43 -23.05
N LEU A 4 -7.56 6.86 -22.76
CA LEU A 4 -7.01 5.71 -23.50
C LEU A 4 -8.04 4.56 -23.53
N SER A 5 -8.18 3.95 -24.70
CA SER A 5 -8.91 2.72 -24.91
C SER A 5 -8.22 1.54 -24.20
N VAL A 6 -9.00 0.48 -23.94
CA VAL A 6 -8.46 -0.79 -23.42
C VAL A 6 -7.35 -1.34 -24.32
N ALA A 7 -7.49 -1.21 -25.64
CA ALA A 7 -6.51 -1.69 -26.61
C ALA A 7 -5.17 -0.95 -26.46
N GLU A 8 -5.18 0.38 -26.35
CA GLU A 8 -3.96 1.18 -26.15
C GLU A 8 -3.27 0.83 -24.82
N ILE A 9 -4.03 0.57 -23.75
CA ILE A 9 -3.45 0.19 -22.46
C ILE A 9 -2.86 -1.22 -22.50
N LEU A 10 -3.53 -2.17 -23.16
CA LEU A 10 -2.99 -3.52 -23.35
C LEU A 10 -1.73 -3.50 -24.22
N GLU A 11 -1.69 -2.64 -25.24
CA GLU A 11 -0.49 -2.40 -26.03
C GLU A 11 0.63 -1.80 -25.17
N LEU A 12 0.32 -0.81 -24.32
CA LEU A 12 1.27 -0.26 -23.36
C LEU A 12 1.79 -1.32 -22.38
N ILE A 13 0.93 -2.17 -21.84
CA ILE A 13 1.33 -3.29 -20.96
C ILE A 13 2.28 -4.23 -21.69
N THR A 14 1.95 -4.57 -22.94
CA THR A 14 2.77 -5.48 -23.75
C THR A 14 4.17 -4.90 -23.99
N HIS A 15 4.26 -3.63 -24.41
CA HIS A 15 5.52 -2.96 -24.69
C HIS A 15 6.32 -2.56 -23.45
N ALA A 16 5.65 -2.20 -22.35
CA ALA A 16 6.29 -1.82 -21.10
C ALA A 16 6.61 -3.03 -20.20
N SER A 17 6.21 -4.24 -20.60
CA SER A 17 6.45 -5.43 -19.81
C SER A 17 7.95 -5.75 -19.73
N ILE A 18 8.47 -5.80 -18.50
CA ILE A 18 9.80 -6.30 -18.20
C ILE A 18 9.66 -7.60 -17.40
N LEU A 19 10.69 -8.45 -17.47
CA LEU A 19 10.72 -9.64 -16.63
C LEU A 19 11.19 -9.30 -15.21
N ASP A 20 10.63 -9.99 -14.23
CA ASP A 20 11.19 -9.98 -12.88
C ASP A 20 12.55 -10.69 -12.85
N THR A 21 13.24 -10.60 -11.71
CA THR A 21 14.60 -11.15 -11.58
C THR A 21 14.64 -12.68 -11.62
N SER A 22 13.55 -13.37 -11.27
CA SER A 22 13.46 -14.83 -11.38
C SER A 22 13.10 -15.29 -12.80
N GLY A 23 12.56 -14.40 -13.65
CA GLY A 23 12.05 -14.77 -14.96
C GLY A 23 10.75 -15.56 -14.90
N GLU A 24 9.98 -15.46 -13.81
CA GLU A 24 8.68 -16.12 -13.63
C GLU A 24 7.50 -15.20 -13.94
N TYR A 25 7.69 -13.88 -13.93
CA TYR A 25 6.60 -12.90 -14.05
C TYR A 25 6.93 -11.77 -15.03
N LYS A 26 5.90 -11.31 -15.75
CA LYS A 26 5.91 -10.06 -16.51
C LYS A 26 5.38 -8.92 -15.64
N LEU A 27 6.07 -7.80 -15.67
CA LEU A 27 5.79 -6.62 -14.86
C LEU A 27 5.49 -5.44 -15.78
N ALA A 28 4.32 -4.85 -15.63
CA ALA A 28 3.96 -3.62 -16.30
C ALA A 28 3.78 -2.53 -15.23
N ILE A 29 4.79 -1.66 -15.09
CA ILE A 29 4.91 -0.74 -13.96
C ILE A 29 4.19 0.57 -14.28
N GLY A 30 3.25 0.95 -13.41
CA GLY A 30 2.56 2.24 -13.47
C GLY A 30 1.66 2.46 -14.68
N VAL A 31 1.31 1.42 -15.46
CA VAL A 31 0.61 1.48 -16.75
C VAL A 31 -0.69 2.27 -16.80
N LEU A 32 -1.29 2.55 -15.64
CA LEU A 32 -2.37 3.51 -15.48
C LEU A 32 -1.93 4.58 -14.48
N ALA A 33 -1.04 5.47 -14.88
CA ALA A 33 -0.52 6.51 -14.01
C ALA A 33 -1.59 7.54 -13.63
N ARG A 34 -1.54 8.02 -12.38
CA ARG A 34 -2.38 9.14 -11.93
C ARG A 34 -2.09 10.39 -12.76
N ASN A 35 -3.12 11.14 -13.11
CA ASN A 35 -3.07 12.36 -13.94
C ASN A 35 -2.48 12.20 -15.36
N SER A 36 -2.04 10.99 -15.76
CA SER A 36 -1.66 10.71 -17.14
C SER A 36 -2.73 9.85 -17.79
N LEU A 37 -3.48 10.45 -18.71
CA LEU A 37 -4.18 9.70 -19.75
C LEU A 37 -3.27 9.47 -20.96
N ASN A 38 -1.98 9.86 -20.93
CA ASN A 38 -1.08 9.76 -22.09
C ASN A 38 0.17 8.92 -21.79
N SER A 39 0.62 8.17 -22.80
CA SER A 39 1.84 7.37 -22.78
C SER A 39 3.14 8.19 -22.71
N SER A 40 3.09 9.51 -22.97
CA SER A 40 4.27 10.37 -23.10
C SER A 40 4.76 11.02 -21.79
N ASP A 41 3.97 11.01 -20.72
CA ASP A 41 4.33 11.63 -19.43
C ASP A 41 4.94 10.65 -18.40
N TYR A 42 5.14 9.39 -18.80
CA TYR A 42 5.81 8.38 -17.96
C TYR A 42 7.25 8.76 -17.59
N SER A 43 7.94 9.52 -18.45
CA SER A 43 9.36 9.86 -18.30
C SER A 43 9.63 11.12 -17.49
N LYS A 44 8.63 11.98 -17.24
CA LYS A 44 8.81 13.15 -16.38
C LYS A 44 8.73 12.73 -14.91
N LYS A 45 9.91 12.50 -14.32
CA LYS A 45 10.12 12.42 -12.86
C LYS A 45 9.87 13.80 -12.22
N THR A 46 8.63 14.25 -12.19
CA THR A 46 8.26 15.33 -11.28
C THR A 46 8.10 14.70 -9.90
N GLU A 47 9.16 14.75 -9.11
CA GLU A 47 9.13 14.30 -7.72
C GLU A 47 8.19 15.19 -6.91
N GLU A 48 7.21 14.59 -6.25
CA GLU A 48 6.30 15.29 -5.34
C GLU A 48 6.94 15.40 -3.96
N LYS A 49 7.55 16.56 -3.73
CA LYS A 49 8.22 16.87 -2.47
C LYS A 49 7.20 16.96 -1.34
N ASN A 50 7.59 16.44 -0.17
CA ASN A 50 6.84 16.50 1.08
C ASN A 50 5.43 15.87 0.95
N GLU A 51 5.36 14.75 0.25
CA GLU A 51 4.13 14.00 0.02
C GLU A 51 4.32 12.54 0.44
N ILE A 52 3.21 11.84 0.69
CA ILE A 52 3.17 10.42 1.03
C ILE A 52 2.23 9.64 0.12
N THR A 53 2.73 8.53 -0.45
CA THR A 53 1.92 7.58 -1.22
C THR A 53 1.54 6.37 -0.38
N LEU A 54 0.26 6.00 -0.36
CA LEU A 54 -0.16 4.70 0.15
C LEU A 54 0.10 3.66 -0.93
N VAL A 55 0.82 2.61 -0.57
CA VAL A 55 1.23 1.53 -1.46
C VAL A 55 0.50 0.27 -1.04
N SER A 56 -0.12 -0.41 -1.99
CA SER A 56 -0.76 -1.69 -1.73
C SER A 56 -0.66 -2.62 -2.93
N GLN A 57 -1.11 -3.84 -2.72
CA GLN A 57 -1.13 -4.88 -3.74
C GLN A 57 -2.34 -5.78 -3.53
N CYS A 58 -2.88 -6.31 -4.62
CA CYS A 58 -4.09 -7.12 -4.56
C CYS A 58 -4.16 -8.08 -5.75
N SER A 59 -4.99 -9.11 -5.63
CA SER A 59 -5.44 -9.93 -6.76
C SER A 59 -6.67 -9.32 -7.41
N LEU A 60 -7.05 -9.83 -8.58
CA LEU A 60 -8.31 -9.48 -9.24
C LEU A 60 -9.52 -9.56 -8.28
N SER A 61 -9.61 -10.65 -7.50
CA SER A 61 -10.70 -10.90 -6.54
C SER A 61 -10.80 -9.89 -5.41
N ARG A 62 -9.77 -9.08 -5.18
CA ARG A 62 -9.71 -8.08 -4.09
C ARG A 62 -9.87 -6.64 -4.57
N LEU A 63 -10.04 -6.39 -5.87
CA LEU A 63 -10.23 -5.04 -6.41
C LEU A 63 -11.46 -4.31 -5.86
N HIS A 64 -12.47 -5.05 -5.37
CA HIS A 64 -13.66 -4.51 -4.74
C HIS A 64 -13.39 -3.73 -3.45
N LEU A 65 -12.21 -3.88 -2.85
CA LEU A 65 -11.80 -3.18 -1.63
C LEU A 65 -11.23 -1.78 -1.91
N LEU A 66 -10.81 -1.51 -3.14
CA LEU A 66 -10.16 -0.25 -3.51
C LEU A 66 -11.03 1.00 -3.34
N PRO A 67 -12.36 0.99 -3.60
CA PRO A 67 -13.19 2.16 -3.38
C PRO A 67 -13.16 2.65 -1.93
N GLU A 68 -13.27 1.75 -0.95
CA GLU A 68 -13.23 2.11 0.46
C GLU A 68 -11.84 2.61 0.87
N LEU A 69 -10.78 1.94 0.41
CA LEU A 69 -9.40 2.37 0.66
C LEU A 69 -9.13 3.77 0.09
N ALA A 70 -9.62 4.06 -1.12
CA ALA A 70 -9.41 5.34 -1.80
C ALA A 70 -10.25 6.46 -1.21
N LYS A 71 -11.45 6.15 -0.71
CA LYS A 71 -12.27 7.08 0.05
C LYS A 71 -11.56 7.47 1.34
N ARG A 72 -10.98 6.50 2.06
CA ARG A 72 -10.26 6.75 3.31
C ARG A 72 -8.93 7.47 3.12
N TRP A 73 -8.19 7.17 2.05
CA TRP A 73 -6.88 7.76 1.80
C TRP A 73 -6.96 9.02 0.93
N GLU A 74 -6.53 10.14 1.50
CA GLU A 74 -6.65 11.48 0.91
C GLU A 74 -5.53 11.83 -0.08
N GLY A 75 -4.66 10.87 -0.43
CA GLY A 75 -3.44 11.12 -1.19
C GLY A 75 -3.22 10.18 -2.36
N PRO A 76 -2.02 10.24 -2.97
CA PRO A 76 -1.66 9.32 -4.03
C PRO A 76 -1.68 7.86 -3.57
N LEU A 77 -2.15 6.99 -4.46
CA LEU A 77 -2.17 5.53 -4.31
C LEU A 77 -1.25 4.90 -5.36
N SER A 78 -0.46 3.92 -4.95
CA SER A 78 0.28 3.04 -5.87
C SER A 78 -0.13 1.58 -5.62
N ILE A 79 -0.84 1.00 -6.58
CA ILE A 79 -1.46 -0.32 -6.44
C ILE A 79 -0.87 -1.26 -7.48
N CYS A 80 -0.32 -2.39 -7.04
CA CYS A 80 0.05 -3.49 -7.94
C CYS A 80 -1.02 -4.58 -7.95
N VAL A 81 -1.48 -4.95 -9.15
CA VAL A 81 -2.52 -5.96 -9.32
C VAL A 81 -1.92 -7.21 -9.93
N PHE A 82 -2.08 -8.33 -9.23
CA PHE A 82 -1.74 -9.64 -9.77
C PHE A 82 -2.90 -10.20 -10.57
N LEU A 83 -2.63 -10.56 -11.81
CA LEU A 83 -3.59 -11.14 -12.74
C LEU A 83 -3.05 -12.47 -13.26
N LEU A 84 -3.90 -13.47 -13.36
CA LEU A 84 -3.62 -14.63 -14.20
C LEU A 84 -3.69 -14.22 -15.69
N PRO A 85 -3.06 -14.96 -16.61
CA PRO A 85 -3.03 -14.58 -18.03
C PRO A 85 -4.42 -14.43 -18.66
N GLU A 86 -5.37 -15.30 -18.30
CA GLU A 86 -6.77 -15.20 -18.70
C GLU A 86 -7.53 -14.03 -18.03
N GLU A 87 -7.00 -13.50 -16.93
CA GLU A 87 -7.59 -12.40 -16.17
C GLU A 87 -7.12 -11.03 -16.66
N VAL A 88 -6.02 -10.94 -17.41
CA VAL A 88 -5.39 -9.67 -17.80
C VAL A 88 -6.40 -8.70 -18.39
N GLU A 89 -7.12 -9.16 -19.41
CA GLU A 89 -8.06 -8.30 -20.13
C GLU A 89 -9.21 -7.80 -19.23
N THR A 90 -9.81 -8.71 -18.44
CA THR A 90 -10.91 -8.35 -17.55
C THR A 90 -10.42 -7.46 -16.40
N GLY A 91 -9.20 -7.72 -15.89
CA GLY A 91 -8.55 -6.88 -14.90
C GLY A 91 -8.36 -5.46 -15.39
N ILE A 92 -7.83 -5.25 -16.60
CA ILE A 92 -7.66 -3.90 -17.18
C ILE A 92 -9.01 -3.19 -17.34
N LYS A 93 -10.06 -3.88 -17.79
CA LYS A 93 -11.41 -3.31 -17.85
C LYS A 93 -11.90 -2.85 -16.48
N ILE A 94 -11.75 -3.68 -15.45
CA ILE A 94 -12.15 -3.32 -14.09
C ILE A 94 -11.34 -2.11 -13.58
N LEU A 95 -10.03 -2.05 -13.84
CA LEU A 95 -9.21 -0.90 -13.44
C LEU A 95 -9.65 0.39 -14.12
N LEU A 96 -9.97 0.35 -15.41
CA LEU A 96 -10.48 1.51 -16.13
C LEU A 96 -11.87 1.94 -15.66
N LEU A 97 -12.75 0.98 -15.37
CA LEU A 97 -14.06 1.25 -14.78
C LEU A 97 -13.92 1.85 -13.38
N LEU A 98 -13.03 1.33 -12.54
CA LEU A 98 -12.73 1.88 -11.24
C LEU A 98 -12.26 3.34 -11.36
N ARG A 99 -11.37 3.65 -12.30
CA ARG A 99 -10.96 5.05 -12.55
C ARG A 99 -12.10 5.93 -13.06
N LYS A 100 -12.96 5.41 -13.94
CA LYS A 100 -14.11 6.15 -14.52
C LYS A 100 -15.18 6.43 -13.46
N CYS A 101 -15.48 5.46 -12.61
CA CYS A 101 -16.69 5.43 -11.80
C CYS A 101 -16.46 5.69 -10.31
N VAL A 102 -15.22 5.61 -9.83
CA VAL A 102 -14.86 5.92 -8.44
C VAL A 102 -14.05 7.21 -8.44
N PRO A 103 -14.67 8.35 -8.08
CA PRO A 103 -14.01 9.67 -8.14
C PRO A 103 -12.67 9.73 -7.42
N ASP A 104 -12.57 9.08 -6.26
CA ASP A 104 -11.34 9.01 -5.47
C ASP A 104 -10.22 8.28 -6.20
N LEU A 105 -10.50 7.29 -7.05
CA LEU A 105 -9.46 6.55 -7.78
C LEU A 105 -9.00 7.27 -9.05
N HIS A 106 -9.86 8.09 -9.66
CA HIS A 106 -9.59 8.76 -10.94
C HIS A 106 -8.24 9.52 -10.93
N HIS A 107 -8.03 10.34 -9.89
CA HIS A 107 -6.85 11.21 -9.75
C HIS A 107 -5.82 10.75 -8.73
N LYS A 108 -6.16 9.80 -7.84
CA LYS A 108 -5.24 9.34 -6.79
C LYS A 108 -4.40 8.13 -7.23
N ALA A 109 -4.97 7.22 -8.02
CA ALA A 109 -4.39 5.90 -8.22
C ALA A 109 -3.46 5.78 -9.42
N THR A 110 -2.31 5.17 -9.19
CA THR A 110 -1.41 4.61 -10.19
C THR A 110 -1.45 3.10 -10.11
N PHE A 111 -1.78 2.42 -11.22
CA PHE A 111 -1.82 0.96 -11.23
C PHE A 111 -0.62 0.36 -11.96
N SER A 112 -0.04 -0.67 -11.35
CA SER A 112 0.91 -1.60 -11.98
C SER A 112 0.25 -2.97 -12.08
N VAL A 113 0.70 -3.78 -13.04
CA VAL A 113 0.15 -5.12 -13.28
C VAL A 113 1.29 -6.13 -13.34
N VAL A 114 1.07 -7.28 -12.71
CA VAL A 114 2.00 -8.41 -12.70
C VAL A 114 1.25 -9.68 -13.04
N TYR A 115 1.81 -10.49 -13.93
CA TYR A 115 1.21 -11.75 -14.35
C TYR A 115 2.29 -12.79 -14.68
N PRO A 116 2.03 -14.09 -14.45
CA PRO A 116 3.02 -15.15 -14.62
C PRO A 116 3.39 -15.38 -16.10
N LEU A 117 4.63 -15.80 -16.33
CA LEU A 117 5.11 -16.31 -17.60
C LEU A 117 4.70 -17.78 -17.77
N GLY A 118 4.35 -18.19 -19.00
CA GLY A 118 4.18 -19.61 -19.34
C GLY A 118 2.77 -20.07 -19.71
N SER A 119 1.78 -19.19 -19.78
CA SER A 119 0.47 -19.51 -20.36
C SER A 119 0.41 -18.94 -21.77
N SER A 120 0.26 -19.80 -22.78
CA SER A 120 0.24 -19.47 -24.21
C SER A 120 -0.94 -18.63 -24.68
N HIS A 121 -1.65 -17.95 -23.77
CA HIS A 121 -2.68 -17.00 -24.11
C HIS A 121 -2.08 -15.62 -24.25
N GLN A 122 -1.77 -15.27 -25.49
CA GLN A 122 -1.75 -13.86 -25.88
C GLN A 122 -3.19 -13.33 -25.69
N PRO A 123 -3.40 -12.19 -25.02
CA PRO A 123 -4.71 -11.58 -24.91
C PRO A 123 -5.27 -11.35 -26.32
N THR A 124 -6.33 -12.07 -26.69
CA THR A 124 -7.03 -11.84 -27.96
C THR A 124 -7.77 -10.51 -27.84
N LEU A 125 -7.13 -9.45 -28.33
CA LEU A 125 -7.65 -8.08 -28.36
C LEU A 125 -8.95 -7.98 -29.15
N LYS A 126 -10.10 -8.11 -28.47
CA LYS A 126 -11.41 -7.84 -29.07
C LYS A 126 -12.42 -7.30 -28.05
N LEU A 127 -12.20 -6.14 -27.43
CA LEU A 127 -13.31 -5.52 -26.68
C LEU A 127 -13.35 -3.99 -26.75
N SER A 128 -14.58 -3.49 -26.92
CA SER A 128 -14.91 -2.07 -26.78
C SER A 128 -15.26 -1.75 -25.32
N PHE A 129 -14.73 -0.65 -24.82
CA PHE A 129 -14.91 -0.14 -23.46
C PHE A 129 -15.97 0.97 -23.39
N GLU A 130 -16.38 1.49 -24.53
CA GLU A 130 -16.98 2.82 -24.67
C GLU A 130 -18.37 2.95 -24.00
N ASN A 131 -19.08 1.83 -23.79
CA ASN A 131 -20.49 1.84 -23.34
C ASN A 131 -20.78 1.14 -22.01
N VAL A 132 -19.77 0.80 -21.20
CA VAL A 132 -20.01 0.12 -19.92
C VAL A 132 -20.47 1.11 -18.84
N SER A 133 -21.63 0.84 -18.23
CA SER A 133 -22.20 1.60 -17.10
C SER A 133 -21.45 1.33 -15.79
N CYS A 134 -21.38 2.34 -14.92
CA CYS A 134 -20.78 2.20 -13.58
C CYS A 134 -21.51 1.20 -12.69
N ASP A 135 -22.81 0.96 -12.94
CA ASP A 135 -23.61 -0.03 -12.20
C ASP A 135 -23.15 -1.48 -12.45
N GLU A 136 -22.38 -1.72 -13.52
CA GLU A 136 -21.88 -3.05 -13.85
C GLU A 136 -20.65 -3.46 -13.04
N ILE A 137 -19.98 -2.53 -12.36
CA ILE A 137 -18.77 -2.81 -11.57
C ILE A 137 -19.06 -3.84 -10.48
N SER A 138 -20.17 -3.68 -9.75
CA SER A 138 -20.57 -4.62 -8.69
C SER A 138 -20.83 -6.02 -9.24
N LYS A 139 -21.42 -6.12 -10.45
CA LYS A 139 -21.66 -7.40 -11.14
C LYS A 139 -20.36 -8.03 -11.63
N LEU A 140 -19.35 -7.24 -11.97
CA LEU A 140 -18.03 -7.75 -12.34
C LEU A 140 -17.30 -8.31 -11.13
N PHE A 141 -17.35 -7.64 -9.97
CA PHE A 141 -16.71 -8.15 -8.76
C PHE A 141 -17.28 -9.49 -8.30
N SER A 142 -18.59 -9.70 -8.38
CA SER A 142 -19.21 -10.96 -7.97
C SER A 142 -18.79 -12.16 -8.84
N LYS A 143 -18.31 -11.94 -10.07
CA LYS A 143 -17.81 -13.00 -10.96
C LYS A 143 -16.45 -13.54 -10.55
N PHE A 144 -15.68 -12.79 -9.76
CA PHE A 144 -14.31 -13.13 -9.38
C PHE A 144 -14.20 -13.35 -7.87
N ASN A 145 -15.00 -14.28 -7.35
CA ASN A 145 -14.83 -14.74 -5.99
C ASN A 145 -13.83 -15.90 -5.96
N ARG A 146 -12.67 -15.67 -5.34
CA ARG A 146 -11.60 -16.66 -5.19
C ARG A 146 -11.13 -16.63 -3.74
N SER A 147 -10.92 -17.80 -3.16
CA SER A 147 -10.31 -17.97 -1.84
C SER A 147 -8.92 -17.31 -1.81
N ASN A 148 -8.48 -16.86 -0.62
CA ASN A 148 -7.19 -16.19 -0.50
C ASN A 148 -6.05 -17.13 -0.98
N TYR A 149 -5.21 -16.64 -1.89
CA TYR A 149 -4.07 -17.37 -2.48
C TYR A 149 -4.39 -18.61 -3.32
N ASP A 150 -5.64 -18.84 -3.71
CA ASP A 150 -6.04 -19.99 -4.53
C ASP A 150 -5.80 -19.75 -6.03
N PHE A 151 -4.55 -19.86 -6.49
CA PHE A 151 -4.14 -19.65 -7.89
C PHE A 151 -3.65 -20.95 -8.55
N GLY A 152 -4.20 -22.09 -8.13
CA GLY A 152 -3.77 -23.41 -8.60
C GLY A 152 -2.30 -23.67 -8.27
N THR A 153 -1.48 -23.91 -9.29
CA THR A 153 -0.04 -24.18 -9.12
C THR A 153 0.81 -22.91 -9.02
N ILE A 154 0.22 -21.73 -9.20
CA ILE A 154 0.95 -20.47 -9.25
C ILE A 154 1.00 -19.86 -7.85
N SER A 155 2.20 -19.66 -7.32
CA SER A 155 2.35 -18.98 -6.03
C SER A 155 2.02 -17.50 -6.16
N TYR A 156 1.26 -16.95 -5.22
CA TYR A 156 0.97 -15.52 -5.15
C TYR A 156 2.21 -14.73 -4.70
N PRO A 157 2.76 -13.82 -5.53
CA PRO A 157 4.08 -13.24 -5.28
C PRO A 157 4.00 -11.90 -4.51
N ASN A 158 3.36 -11.88 -3.33
CA ASN A 158 3.06 -10.64 -2.58
C ASN A 158 4.24 -9.67 -2.41
N ASN A 159 5.46 -10.15 -2.17
CA ASN A 159 6.62 -9.27 -1.98
C ASN A 159 7.12 -8.65 -3.30
N LEU A 160 7.09 -9.40 -4.41
CA LEU A 160 7.31 -8.84 -5.74
C LEU A 160 6.27 -7.76 -6.04
N LEU A 161 4.99 -8.02 -5.75
CA LEU A 161 3.91 -7.05 -5.97
C LEU A 161 4.12 -5.77 -5.14
N ARG A 162 4.53 -5.89 -3.87
CA ARG A 162 4.92 -4.74 -3.03
C ARG A 162 6.08 -3.96 -3.67
N ASN A 163 7.13 -4.64 -4.12
CA ASN A 163 8.28 -4.00 -4.76
C ASN A 163 7.90 -3.31 -6.08
N VAL A 164 7.04 -3.91 -6.89
CA VAL A 164 6.52 -3.31 -8.14
C VAL A 164 5.68 -2.08 -7.86
N ALA A 165 4.75 -2.14 -6.89
CA ALA A 165 3.97 -0.98 -6.48
C ALA A 165 4.87 0.15 -5.97
N ARG A 166 5.92 -0.17 -5.21
CA ARG A 166 6.91 0.81 -4.74
C ARG A 166 7.66 1.50 -5.88
N LYS A 167 8.00 0.78 -6.96
CA LYS A 167 8.71 1.37 -8.13
C LYS A 167 7.92 2.48 -8.82
N ALA A 168 6.58 2.48 -8.69
CA ALA A 168 5.72 3.52 -9.25
C ALA A 168 5.50 4.73 -8.31
N VAL A 169 6.09 4.73 -7.10
CA VAL A 169 5.99 5.85 -6.15
C VAL A 169 6.84 7.03 -6.62
N LYS A 170 6.23 8.23 -6.64
CA LYS A 170 6.88 9.50 -7.02
C LYS A 170 7.04 10.49 -5.85
N THR A 171 6.64 10.09 -4.64
CA THR A 171 6.62 10.92 -3.43
C THR A 171 7.81 10.59 -2.52
N ASP A 172 8.10 11.48 -1.57
CA ASP A 172 9.23 11.30 -0.64
C ASP A 172 9.00 10.18 0.38
N TYR A 173 7.74 9.99 0.77
CA TYR A 173 7.33 9.04 1.78
C TYR A 173 6.35 8.01 1.21
N MET A 174 6.35 6.83 1.80
CA MET A 174 5.41 5.77 1.44
C MET A 174 4.87 5.07 2.68
N PHE A 175 3.64 4.58 2.57
CA PHE A 175 3.01 3.74 3.58
C PHE A 175 2.49 2.46 2.93
N ILE A 176 3.12 1.32 3.25
CA ILE A 176 2.83 0.03 2.59
C ILE A 176 1.90 -0.80 3.46
N VAL A 177 0.66 -0.99 3.00
CA VAL A 177 -0.38 -1.76 3.69
C VAL A 177 -1.01 -2.80 2.78
N ASP A 178 -1.62 -3.82 3.37
CA ASP A 178 -2.40 -4.78 2.61
C ASP A 178 -3.75 -4.12 2.20
N VAL A 179 -4.38 -4.59 1.12
CA VAL A 179 -5.50 -3.84 0.49
C VAL A 179 -6.77 -3.78 1.34
N ASP A 180 -6.90 -4.71 2.29
CA ASP A 180 -7.95 -4.81 3.29
C ASP A 180 -7.64 -4.02 4.58
N MET A 181 -6.50 -3.33 4.65
CA MET A 181 -6.13 -2.49 5.77
C MET A 181 -6.56 -1.05 5.52
N ILE A 182 -7.53 -0.58 6.30
CA ILE A 182 -8.07 0.78 6.18
C ILE A 182 -7.36 1.72 7.17
N PRO A 183 -6.64 2.77 6.70
CA PRO A 183 -5.96 3.70 7.59
C PRO A 183 -6.95 4.56 8.38
N SER A 184 -6.51 5.17 9.49
CA SER A 184 -7.31 6.20 10.16
C SER A 184 -7.58 7.38 9.24
N GLU A 185 -8.72 8.04 9.42
CA GLU A 185 -9.03 9.28 8.71
C GLU A 185 -7.95 10.33 8.97
N HIS A 186 -7.70 11.19 7.98
CA HIS A 186 -6.73 12.28 8.06
C HIS A 186 -5.27 11.88 8.31
N LEU A 187 -4.93 10.57 8.35
CA LEU A 187 -3.56 10.10 8.65
C LEU A 187 -2.51 10.77 7.76
N ARG A 188 -2.77 10.84 6.45
CA ARG A 188 -1.89 11.53 5.50
C ARG A 188 -1.70 12.99 5.92
N THR A 189 -2.80 13.74 6.04
CA THR A 189 -2.78 15.18 6.29
C THR A 189 -2.08 15.49 7.63
N ARG A 190 -2.37 14.73 8.67
CA ARG A 190 -1.71 14.84 9.98
C ARG A 190 -0.21 14.50 9.89
N PHE A 191 0.17 13.48 9.12
CA PHE A 191 1.57 13.12 8.92
C PHE A 191 2.37 14.21 8.19
N LEU A 192 1.81 14.81 7.14
CA LEU A 192 2.45 15.93 6.45
C LEU A 192 2.60 17.16 7.36
N ALA A 193 1.58 17.46 8.17
CA ALA A 193 1.64 18.52 9.17
C ALA A 193 2.75 18.25 10.22
N TYR A 194 2.87 16.99 10.67
CA TYR A 194 3.94 16.56 11.56
C TYR A 194 5.34 16.77 10.95
N LEU A 195 5.55 16.36 9.69
CA LEU A 195 6.82 16.57 9.00
C LEU A 195 7.19 18.05 8.92
N LYS A 196 6.21 18.91 8.60
CA LYS A 196 6.39 20.36 8.55
C LYS A 196 6.74 20.95 9.92
N ALA A 197 5.99 20.58 10.96
CA ALA A 197 6.20 21.07 12.32
C ALA A 197 7.59 20.68 12.88
N ASN A 198 8.06 19.47 12.54
CA ASN A 198 9.34 18.94 13.02
C ASN A 198 10.52 19.23 12.09
N LYS A 199 10.33 20.05 11.04
CA LYS A 199 11.37 20.42 10.06
C LYS A 199 11.99 19.20 9.35
N LEU A 200 11.18 18.17 9.09
CA LEU A 200 11.58 16.92 8.43
C LEU A 200 11.32 16.93 6.91
N SER A 201 10.86 18.05 6.35
CA SER A 201 10.65 18.25 4.91
C SER A 201 11.97 18.41 4.13
N ARG A 202 12.00 17.97 2.85
CA ARG A 202 13.21 17.99 1.99
C ARG A 202 13.79 19.41 1.78
N GLU A 203 12.97 20.44 1.85
CA GLU A 203 13.35 21.84 1.57
C GLU A 203 14.41 22.42 2.54
N ARG A 204 14.67 21.78 3.68
CA ARG A 204 15.58 22.29 4.72
C ARG A 204 16.69 21.31 5.13
N GLN A 205 16.84 20.17 4.46
CA GLN A 205 17.83 19.11 4.78
C GLN A 205 19.27 19.39 4.30
N GLY A 206 19.66 20.67 4.18
CA GLY A 206 21.00 21.06 3.71
C GLY A 206 22.17 20.47 4.53
N ASN A 207 21.98 20.24 5.84
CA ASN A 207 23.06 19.89 6.77
C ASN A 207 22.75 18.76 7.80
N LEU A 208 21.61 18.09 7.75
CA LEU A 208 21.21 17.03 8.71
C LEU A 208 21.19 15.64 8.04
N LYS A 209 22.33 15.22 7.46
CA LYS A 209 22.33 14.15 6.46
C LYS A 209 22.23 12.71 6.98
N ASN A 210 22.55 12.39 8.23
CA ASN A 210 22.77 10.96 8.58
C ASN A 210 21.76 10.33 9.55
N GLU A 211 21.16 11.06 10.50
CA GLU A 211 20.25 10.43 11.48
C GLU A 211 18.79 10.39 11.02
N GLN A 212 18.33 11.41 10.29
CA GLN A 212 16.91 11.57 9.92
C GLN A 212 16.52 10.79 8.66
N GLU A 213 17.49 10.38 7.85
CA GLU A 213 17.27 9.49 6.70
C GLU A 213 16.95 8.05 7.12
N LYS A 214 17.20 7.72 8.39
CA LYS A 214 17.14 6.36 8.95
C LYS A 214 15.94 6.12 9.86
N THR A 215 14.97 7.03 9.85
CA THR A 215 13.78 6.93 10.69
C THR A 215 12.60 6.37 9.91
N VAL A 216 11.92 5.41 10.52
CA VAL A 216 10.61 4.91 10.07
C VAL A 216 9.57 5.15 11.16
N TRP A 217 8.31 5.01 10.82
CA TRP A 217 7.24 5.57 11.61
C TRP A 217 6.09 4.61 11.74
N VAL A 218 5.88 4.08 12.94
CA VAL A 218 5.12 2.83 13.07
C VAL A 218 3.68 3.06 13.41
N VAL A 219 2.88 2.21 12.78
CA VAL A 219 1.44 2.28 12.69
C VAL A 219 0.87 1.13 13.49
N PRO A 220 0.34 1.34 14.70
CA PRO A 220 -0.43 0.31 15.38
C PRO A 220 -1.62 -0.10 14.53
N SER A 221 -1.77 -1.41 14.33
CA SER A 221 -2.79 -2.02 13.50
C SER A 221 -3.67 -2.94 14.33
N TYR A 222 -4.96 -2.99 14.00
CA TYR A 222 -5.96 -3.73 14.75
C TYR A 222 -6.83 -4.55 13.82
N GLU A 223 -7.23 -5.73 14.28
CA GLU A 223 -8.34 -6.50 13.73
C GLU A 223 -9.62 -6.09 14.45
N ILE A 224 -10.72 -6.03 13.72
CA ILE A 224 -12.05 -5.77 14.26
C ILE A 224 -13.00 -6.90 13.85
N ASP A 225 -14.08 -7.09 14.59
CA ASP A 225 -15.14 -8.02 14.22
C ASP A 225 -15.74 -7.66 12.85
N VAL A 226 -16.16 -8.68 12.09
CA VAL A 226 -16.70 -8.51 10.73
C VAL A 226 -17.94 -7.60 10.69
N ASP A 227 -18.74 -7.59 11.76
CA ASP A 227 -19.95 -6.78 11.87
C ASP A 227 -19.71 -5.42 12.54
N ALA A 228 -18.47 -5.13 12.96
CA ALA A 228 -18.11 -3.85 13.55
C ALA A 228 -17.90 -2.79 12.47
N HIS A 229 -18.33 -1.55 12.76
CA HIS A 229 -18.01 -0.43 11.90
C HIS A 229 -16.51 -0.12 11.96
N ILE A 230 -15.89 0.16 10.81
CA ILE A 230 -14.48 0.51 10.73
C ILE A 230 -14.24 1.83 11.49
N PRO A 231 -13.37 1.87 12.50
CA PRO A 231 -13.17 3.08 13.27
C PRO A 231 -12.49 4.18 12.45
N ASP A 232 -13.01 5.40 12.57
CA ASP A 232 -12.46 6.58 11.88
C ASP A 232 -11.18 7.08 12.56
N ASN A 233 -11.15 7.01 13.89
CA ASN A 233 -10.10 7.56 14.73
C ASN A 233 -9.79 6.65 15.93
N LYS A 234 -8.73 7.01 16.66
CA LYS A 234 -8.26 6.29 17.85
C LYS A 234 -9.35 6.14 18.92
N SER A 235 -10.13 7.20 19.16
CA SER A 235 -11.19 7.17 20.18
C SER A 235 -12.24 6.08 19.87
N ASN A 236 -12.67 5.98 18.61
CA ASN A 236 -13.64 4.96 18.19
C ASN A 236 -13.03 3.55 18.23
N LEU A 237 -11.75 3.40 17.84
CA LEU A 237 -11.04 2.13 17.95
C LEU A 237 -10.91 1.67 19.42
N LEU A 238 -10.57 2.56 20.35
CA LEU A 238 -10.47 2.22 21.78
C LEU A 238 -11.82 1.81 22.37
N LYS A 239 -12.93 2.41 21.93
CA LYS A 239 -14.28 1.93 22.31
C LYS A 239 -14.51 0.49 21.83
N LEU A 240 -14.14 0.16 20.59
CA LEU A 240 -14.23 -1.22 20.10
C LEU A 240 -13.34 -2.17 20.89
N ARG A 241 -12.14 -1.73 21.30
CA ARG A 241 -11.23 -2.49 22.19
C ARG A 241 -11.87 -2.78 23.54
N GLU A 242 -12.46 -1.78 24.18
CA GLU A 242 -13.17 -1.91 25.46
C GLU A 242 -14.38 -2.85 25.36
N MET A 243 -15.06 -2.85 24.22
CA MET A 243 -16.19 -3.76 23.93
C MET A 243 -15.75 -5.17 23.53
N GLY A 244 -14.45 -5.46 23.43
CA GLY A 244 -13.93 -6.75 22.97
C GLY A 244 -14.10 -7.02 21.47
N LYS A 245 -14.50 -6.01 20.69
CA LYS A 245 -14.74 -6.09 19.22
C LYS A 245 -13.53 -5.71 18.36
N ALA A 246 -12.42 -5.38 19.01
CA ALA A 246 -11.16 -5.09 18.35
C ALA A 246 -10.01 -5.73 19.13
N ARG A 247 -8.93 -6.06 18.44
CA ARG A 247 -7.68 -6.54 19.05
C ARG A 247 -6.46 -6.17 18.22
N PRO A 248 -5.27 -6.04 18.82
CA PRO A 248 -4.02 -5.95 18.08
C PRO A 248 -3.97 -6.94 16.93
N PHE A 249 -3.52 -6.47 15.77
CA PHE A 249 -3.41 -7.28 14.57
C PHE A 249 -2.58 -8.54 14.86
N TYR A 250 -2.99 -9.69 14.31
CA TYR A 250 -2.33 -10.99 14.51
C TYR A 250 -2.08 -11.36 15.98
N GLN A 251 -2.85 -10.82 16.93
CA GLN A 251 -2.69 -11.19 18.35
C GLN A 251 -2.82 -12.72 18.54
N GLU A 252 -3.83 -13.34 17.94
CA GLU A 252 -4.07 -14.79 18.06
C GLU A 252 -3.17 -15.61 17.11
N LEU A 253 -2.81 -15.06 15.95
CA LEU A 253 -2.03 -15.79 14.94
C LEU A 253 -0.52 -15.78 15.26
N CYS A 254 0.02 -14.62 15.64
CA CYS A 254 1.41 -14.46 16.03
C CYS A 254 1.60 -13.27 16.99
N TRP A 255 1.23 -13.44 18.27
CA TRP A 255 1.43 -12.40 19.29
C TRP A 255 2.90 -11.91 19.36
N LYS A 256 3.87 -12.82 19.20
CA LYS A 256 5.31 -12.49 19.22
C LYS A 256 5.71 -11.57 18.07
N CYS A 257 5.01 -11.65 16.94
CA CYS A 257 5.29 -10.81 15.77
C CYS A 257 4.86 -9.36 15.98
N GLN A 258 3.95 -9.09 16.92
CA GLN A 258 3.29 -7.78 17.03
C GLN A 258 3.52 -7.09 18.38
N LYS A 259 3.82 -7.85 19.45
CA LYS A 259 4.00 -7.32 20.82
C LYS A 259 4.98 -6.14 20.95
N TYR A 260 6.00 -6.09 20.08
CA TYR A 260 7.04 -5.05 20.14
C TYR A 260 6.55 -3.67 19.67
N THR A 261 5.34 -3.58 19.09
CA THR A 261 4.65 -2.31 18.81
C THR A 261 4.24 -1.57 20.10
N GLU A 262 4.22 -2.26 21.24
CA GLU A 262 3.83 -1.73 22.55
C GLU A 262 2.41 -1.13 22.54
N TYR A 263 1.43 -1.93 22.10
CA TYR A 263 0.02 -1.52 22.02
C TYR A 263 -0.48 -0.87 23.31
N ASP A 264 -0.16 -1.42 24.49
CA ASP A 264 -0.59 -0.84 25.78
C ASP A 264 -0.06 0.57 26.03
N ALA A 265 1.16 0.88 25.59
CA ALA A 265 1.73 2.22 25.70
C ALA A 265 1.00 3.19 24.78
N TRP A 266 0.67 2.75 23.57
CA TRP A 266 -0.16 3.52 22.66
C TRP A 266 -1.58 3.75 23.21
N GLU A 267 -2.27 2.71 23.65
CA GLU A 267 -3.66 2.77 24.12
C GLU A 267 -3.81 3.68 25.34
N ARG A 268 -2.86 3.64 26.29
CA ARG A 268 -2.86 4.49 27.50
C ARG A 268 -2.80 5.98 27.20
N ARG A 269 -2.25 6.38 26.05
CA ARG A 269 -2.23 7.78 25.65
C ARG A 269 -3.64 8.19 25.20
N LYS A 270 -4.41 8.74 26.12
CA LYS A 270 -5.74 9.26 25.83
C LYS A 270 -5.68 10.32 24.73
N PRO A 271 -6.60 10.26 23.73
CA PRO A 271 -6.86 11.38 22.83
C PRO A 271 -7.09 12.66 23.64
N ARG A 272 -6.71 13.82 23.10
CA ARG A 272 -7.05 15.10 23.75
C ARG A 272 -8.57 15.20 23.86
N MET A 273 -9.09 15.79 24.94
CA MET A 273 -10.51 16.11 25.01
C MET A 273 -10.86 17.00 23.82
N ASN A 274 -11.80 16.55 22.99
CA ASN A 274 -12.18 17.15 21.70
C ASN A 274 -11.08 17.04 20.63
N GLU A 275 -10.55 15.82 20.39
CA GLU A 275 -9.65 15.56 19.26
C GLU A 275 -10.29 16.06 17.96
N LYS A 276 -9.74 17.16 17.43
CA LYS A 276 -10.14 17.70 16.14
C LYS A 276 -9.35 16.97 15.06
N GLU A 277 -9.88 16.95 13.85
CA GLU A 277 -9.16 16.49 12.64
C GLU A 277 -7.79 17.18 12.48
N THR A 278 -7.63 18.38 13.05
CA THR A 278 -6.42 19.20 13.01
C THR A 278 -5.43 18.94 14.15
N ASP A 279 -5.71 18.02 15.07
CA ASP A 279 -4.80 17.74 16.17
C ASP A 279 -3.48 17.13 15.64
N PRO A 280 -2.32 17.67 16.02
CA PRO A 280 -1.05 17.26 15.43
C PRO A 280 -0.66 15.84 15.87
N LEU A 281 -0.09 15.05 14.95
CA LEU A 281 0.58 13.79 15.35
C LEU A 281 1.70 14.08 16.34
N GLN A 282 1.92 13.17 17.28
CA GLN A 282 2.95 13.32 18.30
C GLN A 282 3.74 12.03 18.48
N HIS A 283 5.05 12.12 18.24
CA HIS A 283 5.98 11.07 18.63
C HIS A 283 5.88 10.79 20.15
N LEU A 284 5.37 9.61 20.52
CA LEU A 284 5.24 9.12 21.89
C LEU A 284 6.51 8.40 22.39
N TYR A 285 7.07 7.44 21.66
CA TYR A 285 8.21 6.64 22.12
C TYR A 285 9.04 6.01 20.99
N GLU A 286 10.31 5.74 21.29
CA GLU A 286 11.21 4.94 20.46
C GLU A 286 11.27 3.50 21.00
N VAL A 287 11.50 2.54 20.12
CA VAL A 287 11.53 1.11 20.47
C VAL A 287 12.61 0.42 19.67
N LEU A 288 13.34 -0.45 20.36
CA LEU A 288 14.36 -1.30 19.76
C LEU A 288 13.68 -2.48 19.08
N TRP A 289 14.15 -2.81 17.88
CA TRP A 289 13.65 -3.99 17.19
C TRP A 289 14.13 -5.27 17.83
N ARG A 290 13.26 -6.26 17.70
CA ARG A 290 13.46 -7.60 18.17
C ARG A 290 12.81 -8.53 17.17
N ASP A 291 13.47 -9.64 16.88
CA ASP A 291 12.85 -10.72 16.11
C ASP A 291 11.68 -11.35 16.91
N PRO A 292 10.56 -11.74 16.28
CA PRO A 292 10.21 -11.64 14.85
C PRO A 292 9.24 -10.48 14.55
N TRP A 293 9.62 -9.23 14.78
CA TRP A 293 8.69 -8.10 14.66
C TRP A 293 8.22 -7.80 13.23
N GLU A 294 6.91 -7.69 13.06
CA GLU A 294 6.22 -7.48 11.80
C GLU A 294 5.38 -6.17 11.76
N PRO A 295 6.00 -4.99 11.85
CA PRO A 295 5.26 -3.74 11.95
C PRO A 295 4.72 -3.23 10.60
N PHE A 296 3.62 -2.47 10.67
CA PHE A 296 3.26 -1.51 9.63
C PHE A 296 3.95 -0.18 9.90
N TYR A 297 4.49 0.46 8.87
CA TYR A 297 5.20 1.72 9.04
C TYR A 297 5.19 2.62 7.79
N ILE A 298 5.25 3.92 8.05
CA ILE A 298 5.57 4.97 7.09
C ILE A 298 7.08 5.14 7.02
N SER A 299 7.64 5.34 5.83
CA SER A 299 9.08 5.54 5.64
C SER A 299 9.39 6.36 4.41
N LYS A 300 10.65 6.81 4.28
CA LYS A 300 11.18 7.25 2.98
C LYS A 300 11.24 6.07 2.00
N THR A 301 11.27 6.36 0.71
CA THR A 301 11.25 5.33 -0.35
C THR A 301 12.54 4.52 -0.49
N ASN A 302 13.64 4.97 0.14
CA ASN A 302 14.98 4.37 0.08
C ASN A 302 15.21 3.19 1.04
N VAL A 303 14.19 2.74 1.79
CA VAL A 303 14.30 1.54 2.63
C VAL A 303 14.52 0.27 1.78
N PRO A 304 15.11 -0.81 2.34
CA PRO A 304 15.32 -2.06 1.60
C PRO A 304 14.05 -2.62 0.94
N LEU A 305 14.23 -3.33 -0.18
CA LEU A 305 13.16 -4.05 -0.86
C LEU A 305 12.66 -5.23 -0.01
N TYR A 306 11.43 -5.66 -0.24
CA TYR A 306 10.96 -6.94 0.31
C TYR A 306 11.70 -8.08 -0.38
N ASP A 307 12.07 -9.11 0.36
CA ASP A 307 12.69 -10.31 -0.20
C ASP A 307 11.62 -11.13 -0.96
N GLU A 308 11.76 -11.17 -2.28
CA GLU A 308 10.78 -11.74 -3.22
C GLU A 308 10.72 -13.28 -3.15
N ARG A 309 11.65 -13.92 -2.44
CA ARG A 309 11.63 -15.37 -2.17
C ARG A 309 10.54 -15.75 -1.18
N PHE A 310 10.17 -14.85 -0.26
CA PHE A 310 9.03 -15.07 0.62
C PHE A 310 7.72 -14.77 -0.11
N ARG A 311 6.84 -15.77 -0.11
CA ARG A 311 5.54 -15.76 -0.79
C ARG A 311 4.45 -16.17 0.19
N GLN A 312 3.25 -15.65 0.00
CA GLN A 312 2.06 -15.90 0.81
C GLN A 312 2.29 -15.62 2.31
N TYR A 313 2.38 -16.64 3.16
CA TYR A 313 2.48 -16.49 4.61
C TYR A 313 3.91 -16.64 5.13
N GLY A 314 4.23 -15.86 6.16
CA GLY A 314 5.48 -15.97 6.91
C GLY A 314 6.61 -15.12 6.35
N PHE A 315 7.40 -14.55 7.26
CA PHE A 315 8.65 -13.82 7.01
C PHE A 315 8.62 -12.66 6.00
N ASN A 316 7.47 -12.28 5.46
CA ASN A 316 7.35 -11.21 4.47
C ASN A 316 7.80 -9.85 5.02
N ARG A 317 7.07 -9.30 5.99
CA ARG A 317 7.42 -8.02 6.63
C ARG A 317 8.48 -8.19 7.71
N ILE A 318 8.62 -9.39 8.30
CA ILE A 318 9.66 -9.71 9.29
C ILE A 318 11.06 -9.63 8.66
N SER A 319 11.28 -10.26 7.50
CA SER A 319 12.58 -10.18 6.81
C SER A 319 12.91 -8.75 6.40
N GLN A 320 11.91 -8.01 5.95
CA GLN A 320 12.08 -6.62 5.53
C GLN A 320 12.42 -5.70 6.72
N SER A 321 11.78 -5.89 7.87
CA SER A 321 12.11 -5.15 9.09
C SER A 321 13.50 -5.52 9.63
N CYS A 322 13.91 -6.79 9.48
CA CYS A 322 15.25 -7.28 9.84
C CYS A 322 16.35 -6.67 8.94
N ILE A 323 16.16 -6.67 7.62
CA ILE A 323 17.13 -6.09 6.68
C ILE A 323 17.22 -4.57 6.88
N LEU A 324 16.10 -3.90 7.17
CA LEU A 324 16.09 -2.47 7.50
C LEU A 324 17.07 -2.14 8.63
N VAL A 325 17.23 -3.02 9.62
CA VAL A 325 18.23 -2.86 10.69
C VAL A 325 19.63 -3.15 10.19
N LEU A 326 19.81 -4.31 9.54
CA LEU A 326 21.12 -4.88 9.24
C LEU A 326 21.87 -4.13 8.13
N TYR A 327 21.14 -3.56 7.17
CA TYR A 327 21.73 -2.85 6.02
C TYR A 327 22.56 -1.63 6.42
N ASP A 328 22.45 -1.15 7.67
CA ASP A 328 23.18 0.01 8.17
C ASP A 328 24.58 -0.28 8.76
N GLY A 329 25.13 -1.48 8.55
CA GLY A 329 26.58 -1.71 8.58
C GLY A 329 27.36 -1.19 9.80
N ALA A 330 26.84 -1.33 11.02
CA ALA A 330 27.54 -1.28 12.31
C ALA A 330 26.49 -1.25 13.43
N ILE A 331 26.28 -2.35 14.14
CA ILE A 331 25.29 -2.43 15.23
C ILE A 331 26.03 -2.80 16.52
N PRO A 332 25.79 -2.05 17.61
CA PRO A 332 24.82 -2.54 18.58
C PRO A 332 23.53 -1.70 18.60
N ASP A 333 22.43 -2.40 18.40
CA ASP A 333 21.01 -2.13 18.57
C ASP A 333 20.54 -0.68 18.61
N ARG A 334 20.41 0.01 17.46
CA ARG A 334 19.60 1.24 17.42
C ARG A 334 18.71 1.33 16.19
N PHE A 335 17.45 0.92 16.36
CA PHE A 335 16.35 1.62 15.69
C PHE A 335 16.31 3.05 16.25
N ARG A 336 16.95 3.99 15.56
CA ARG A 336 16.79 5.40 15.92
C ARG A 336 15.47 5.89 15.31
N ARG A 337 14.44 5.82 16.16
CA ARG A 337 13.13 6.47 16.07
C ARG A 337 12.05 5.68 15.32
N ARG A 338 10.98 5.39 16.06
CA ARG A 338 9.63 5.11 15.54
C ARG A 338 8.78 6.32 15.84
N LEU A 339 7.93 6.73 14.90
CA LEU A 339 6.88 7.71 15.15
C LEU A 339 6.00 6.95 16.09
N ALA A 340 5.70 7.59 17.18
CA ALA A 340 4.39 7.34 17.67
C ALA A 340 3.42 8.29 16.97
N THR A 341 2.53 7.66 16.23
CA THR A 341 1.08 7.69 16.44
C THR A 341 0.28 8.91 16.00
N TYR A 342 -0.54 8.58 14.99
CA TYR A 342 -1.97 8.85 14.74
C TYR A 342 -2.61 10.05 15.37
#